data_AF-A0A562CG58-F1
#
_entry.id   AF-A0A562CG58-F1
#
_cell.length_a   1.000
_cell.length_b   1.000
_cell.length_c   1.000
_cell.angle_alpha   90.00
_cell.angle_beta   90.00
_cell.angle_gamma   90.00
#
_symmetry.space_group_name_H-M   'P 1'
#
loop_
_entity.id
_entity.type
_entity.pdbx_description
1 polymer ?
#
loop_
_entity_poly.entity_id
_entity_poly.type
_entity_poly.pdbx_seq_one_letter_code
_entity_poly.pdbx_strand_id
1 'polypeptide(L)' 'MGLFDRFRRRSGVRMSNPAPDAARTGSTRVRASDRTDEDHLRTWVQERRGVEGFVEPRTAVSEVTLLLVAHDGEGCRR' A
#
# COMPACT_ATOMS: atom_id res chain seq x y z
N MET A 1 25.95 -29.03 18.74
CA MET A 1 24.57 -28.48 18.69
C MET A 1 24.67 -26.98 18.54
N GLY A 2 24.39 -26.48 17.33
CA GLY A 2 24.78 -25.15 16.87
C GLY A 2 23.92 -24.02 17.42
N LEU A 3 24.60 -22.98 17.91
CA LEU A 3 24.07 -21.76 18.53
C LEU A 3 23.56 -20.71 17.52
N PHE A 4 23.29 -21.10 16.27
CA PHE A 4 23.05 -20.15 15.15
C PHE A 4 21.61 -20.11 14.61
N ASP A 5 20.65 -20.86 15.17
CA ASP A 5 19.27 -20.92 14.64
C ASP A 5 18.29 -19.88 15.27
N ARG A 6 18.78 -18.92 16.07
CA ARG A 6 17.93 -17.96 16.79
C ARG A 6 17.50 -16.76 15.92
N PHE A 7 18.07 -16.55 14.74
CA PHE A 7 17.87 -15.33 13.95
C PHE A 7 16.73 -15.40 12.91
N ARG A 8 15.79 -16.35 13.05
CA ARG A 8 14.62 -16.45 12.17
C ARG A 8 13.28 -16.12 12.84
N ARG A 9 13.30 -15.29 13.88
CA ARG A 9 12.06 -14.74 14.49
C ARG A 9 12.27 -13.30 14.93
N ARG A 10 11.88 -12.36 14.07
CA ARG A 10 11.30 -11.04 14.38
C ARG A 10 11.78 -10.01 13.36
N SER A 11 11.01 -9.82 12.30
CA SER A 11 10.62 -8.47 11.85
C SER A 11 9.58 -8.62 10.75
N GLY A 12 8.39 -9.09 11.13
CA GLY A 12 7.20 -8.70 10.36
C GLY A 12 7.05 -7.20 10.61
N VAL A 13 7.21 -6.38 9.58
CA VAL A 13 6.94 -4.95 9.62
C VAL A 13 5.48 -4.77 10.03
N ARG A 14 5.24 -4.58 11.32
CA ARG A 14 3.92 -4.18 11.82
C ARG A 14 3.78 -2.70 11.45
N MET A 15 3.14 -2.44 10.32
CA MET A 15 2.59 -1.12 10.02
C MET A 15 1.65 -0.78 11.18
N SER A 16 2.00 0.24 11.95
CA SER A 16 1.20 0.73 13.07
C SER A 16 -0.09 1.35 12.52
N ASN A 17 -1.25 0.82 12.92
CA ASN A 17 -2.53 1.46 12.63
C ASN A 17 -2.60 2.87 13.25
N PRO A 18 -3.30 3.84 12.63
CA PRO A 18 -3.38 5.20 13.13
C PRO A 18 -4.09 5.29 14.49
N ALA A 19 -3.70 6.29 15.29
CA ALA A 19 -4.36 6.63 16.53
C ALA A 19 -5.83 7.03 16.29
N PRO A 20 -6.77 6.61 17.18
CA PRO A 20 -8.20 6.80 16.97
C PRO A 20 -8.64 8.27 16.97
N ASP A 21 -7.86 9.19 17.53
CA ASP A 21 -8.25 10.59 17.79
C ASP A 21 -7.80 11.63 16.75
N ALA A 22 -7.69 11.25 15.47
CA ALA A 22 -7.51 12.21 14.37
C ALA A 22 -8.84 12.86 13.89
N ALA A 23 -9.83 12.98 14.78
CA ALA A 23 -11.21 13.36 14.41
C ALA A 23 -11.48 14.88 14.41
N ARG A 24 -10.48 15.76 14.57
CA ARG A 24 -10.71 17.20 14.81
C ARG A 24 -10.17 18.18 13.78
N THR A 25 -9.86 17.74 12.56
CA THR A 25 -9.53 18.67 11.48
C THR A 25 -10.37 18.34 10.27
N GLY A 26 -11.34 19.19 9.96
CA GLY A 26 -12.24 19.11 8.80
C GLY A 26 -11.55 19.38 7.47
N SER A 27 -10.38 18.80 7.26
CA SER A 27 -9.73 18.68 5.96
C SER A 27 -9.69 17.19 5.65
N THR A 28 -10.27 16.81 4.51
CA THR A 28 -10.42 15.45 3.96
C THR A 28 -9.51 14.43 4.65
N ARG A 29 -10.07 13.61 5.55
CA ARG A 29 -9.30 12.55 6.22
C ARG A 29 -8.64 11.73 5.12
N VAL A 30 -7.31 11.76 5.07
CA VAL A 30 -6.57 10.97 4.10
C VAL A 30 -6.92 9.51 4.40
N ARG A 31 -7.67 8.90 3.48
CA ARG A 31 -8.20 7.55 3.65
C ARG A 31 -7.05 6.58 3.43
N ALA A 32 -6.76 5.78 4.45
CA ALA A 32 -5.84 4.67 4.31
C ALA A 32 -6.38 3.68 3.27
N SER A 33 -5.50 3.05 2.50
CA SER A 33 -5.88 1.98 1.58
C SER A 33 -6.59 0.86 2.33
N ASP A 34 -7.62 0.29 1.71
CA ASP A 34 -8.35 -0.85 2.26
C ASP A 34 -8.38 -2.05 1.31
N ARG A 35 -9.09 -3.11 1.71
CA ARG A 35 -9.16 -4.36 0.96
C ARG A 35 -9.84 -4.21 -0.40
N THR A 36 -10.77 -3.26 -0.53
CA THR A 36 -11.44 -2.97 -1.79
C THR A 36 -10.45 -2.41 -2.80
N ASP A 37 -9.53 -1.56 -2.33
CA ASP A 37 -8.44 -1.02 -3.16
C ASP A 37 -7.50 -2.13 -3.63
N GLU A 38 -7.13 -3.05 -2.73
CA GLU A 38 -6.30 -4.20 -3.07
C GLU A 38 -6.96 -5.10 -4.13
N ASP A 39 -8.24 -5.46 -3.93
CA ASP A 39 -8.99 -6.29 -4.86
C ASP A 39 -9.15 -5.62 -6.23
N HIS A 40 -9.32 -4.29 -6.24
CA HIS A 40 -9.36 -3.50 -7.46
C HIS A 40 -8.03 -3.56 -8.21
N LEU A 41 -6.91 -3.30 -7.53
CA LEU A 41 -5.57 -3.37 -8.13
C LEU A 41 -5.28 -4.79 -8.64
N ARG A 42 -5.64 -5.82 -7.87
CA ARG A 42 -5.48 -7.23 -8.25
C ARG A 42 -6.23 -7.55 -9.54
N THR A 43 -7.50 -7.18 -9.60
CA THR A 43 -8.33 -7.41 -10.78
C THR A 43 -7.76 -6.68 -12.00
N TRP A 44 -7.36 -5.42 -11.81
CA TRP A 44 -6.81 -4.59 -12.87
C TRP A 44 -5.52 -5.16 -13.48
N VAL A 45 -4.62 -5.69 -12.63
CA VAL A 45 -3.38 -6.36 -13.08
C VAL A 45 -3.67 -7.69 -13.79
N GLN A 46 -4.68 -8.43 -13.37
CA GLN A 46 -5.03 -9.72 -14.01
C GLN A 46 -5.56 -9.55 -15.43
N GLU A 47 -6.25 -8.44 -15.71
CA GLU A 47 -6.83 -8.14 -17.02
C GLU A 47 -5.81 -7.57 -18.03
N ARG A 48 -4.64 -7.12 -17.56
CA ARG A 48 -3.67 -6.36 -18.36
C ARG A 48 -2.30 -7.02 -18.36
N ARG A 49 -1.54 -6.75 -19.41
CA ARG A 49 -0.17 -7.26 -19.59
C ARG A 49 0.84 -6.12 -19.58
N GLY A 50 2.08 -6.44 -19.19
CA GLY A 50 3.17 -5.47 -19.12
C GLY A 50 2.84 -4.31 -18.19
N VAL A 51 2.38 -4.61 -16.97
CA VAL A 51 2.03 -3.60 -15.97
C VAL A 51 3.25 -3.20 -15.15
N GLU A 52 3.52 -1.92 -15.10
CA GLU A 52 4.51 -1.29 -14.22
C GLU A 52 3.81 -0.68 -13.00
N GLY A 53 4.36 -0.95 -11.81
CA GLY A 53 3.83 -0.45 -10.54
C GLY A 53 4.78 0.55 -9.89
N PHE A 54 4.25 1.74 -9.57
CA PHE A 54 4.95 2.81 -8.89
C PHE A 54 4.36 3.01 -7.50
N VAL A 55 5.23 2.97 -6.48
CA VAL A 55 4.84 3.24 -5.10
C VAL A 55 5.08 4.71 -4.82
N GLU A 56 4.01 5.44 -4.53
CA GLU A 56 4.09 6.80 -4.02
C GLU A 56 4.25 6.73 -2.49
N PRO A 57 5.39 7.19 -1.93
CA PRO A 57 5.60 7.19 -0.49
C PRO A 57 4.63 8.13 0.21
N ARG A 58 4.36 7.84 1.49
CA ARG A 58 3.60 8.75 2.35
C ARG A 58 4.26 10.13 2.40
N THR A 59 3.43 11.16 2.43
CA THR A 59 3.82 12.56 2.64
C THR A 59 3.03 13.15 3.80
N ALA A 60 3.21 14.44 4.09
CA ALA A 60 2.44 15.12 5.14
C ALA A 60 0.93 15.19 4.85
N VAL A 61 0.53 15.01 3.58
CA VAL A 61 -0.85 15.21 3.10
C VAL A 61 -1.38 14.03 2.28
N SER A 62 -0.62 12.95 2.17
CA SER A 62 -1.01 11.76 1.40
C SER A 62 -0.47 10.48 2.03
N GLU A 63 -1.30 9.45 2.11
CA GLU A 63 -0.89 8.11 2.49
C GLU A 63 -0.14 7.44 1.33
N VAL A 64 0.45 6.27 1.60
CA VAL A 64 1.08 5.46 0.55
C VAL A 64 0.03 5.08 -0.50
N THR A 65 0.36 5.25 -1.78
CA THR A 65 -0.51 4.83 -2.89
C THR A 65 0.29 4.08 -3.95
N LEU A 66 -0.40 3.27 -4.76
CA LEU A 66 0.14 2.53 -5.89
C LEU A 66 -0.46 3.09 -7.18
N LEU A 67 0.40 3.48 -8.13
CA LEU A 67 0.04 3.77 -9.51
C LEU A 67 0.46 2.59 -10.38
N LEU A 68 -0.49 2.04 -11.13
CA LEU A 68 -0.26 1.00 -12.12
C LEU A 68 -0.40 1.60 -13.52
N VAL A 69 0.51 1.25 -14.42
CA VAL A 69 0.49 1.65 -15.83
C VAL A 69 0.69 0.42 -16.70
N ALA A 70 -0.20 0.17 -17.65
CA ALA A 70 -0.13 -0.96 -18.57
C ALA A 70 0.62 -0.59 -19.86
N HIS A 71 0.98 -1.61 -20.64
CA HIS A 71 1.75 -1.45 -21.89
C HIS A 71 1.11 -0.55 -22.96
N ASP A 72 -0.20 -0.32 -22.89
CA ASP A 72 -1.00 0.51 -23.79
C ASP A 72 -1.18 1.95 -23.27
N GLY A 73 -0.64 2.25 -22.09
CA GLY A 73 -0.74 3.56 -21.44
C GLY A 73 -1.98 3.74 -20.55
N GLU A 74 -2.84 2.73 -20.41
CA GLU A 74 -3.91 2.78 -19.41
C GLU A 74 -3.32 2.75 -17.99
N GLY A 75 -3.94 3.47 -17.05
CA GLY A 75 -3.46 3.50 -15.67
C GLY A 75 -4.55 3.59 -14.61
N CYS A 76 -4.20 3.14 -13.40
CA CYS A 76 -5.06 3.21 -12.22
C CYS A 76 -4.23 3.55 -10.97
N ARG A 77 -4.82 4.27 -10.01
CA ARG A 77 -4.19 4.65 -8.75
C ARG A 77 -5.08 4.33 -7.55
N ARG A 78 -4.53 3.70 -6.51
CA ARG A 78 -5.24 3.43 -5.24
C ARG A 78 -4.31 3.51 -4.03
#